data_AF-W4RU25-F1
#
_entry.id   AF-W4RU25-F1
#
_cell.length_a   1.000
_cell.length_b   1.000
_cell.length_c   1.000
_cell.angle_alpha   90.00
_cell.angle_beta   90.00
_cell.angle_gamma   90.00
#
_symmetry.space_group_name_H-M   'P 1'
#
loop_
_entity.id
_entity.type
_entity.pdbx_description
1 polymer ?
#
loop_
_entity_poly.entity_id
_entity_poly.type
_entity_poly.pdbx_seq_one_letter_code
_entity_poly.pdbx_strand_id
1 'polypeptide(L)'
;MKRNTGCNSYGCPPQPNCDQAETFRVDCSNNSYPPDGKHLKYPVVDVPVPLAEVEIQAEVEADIQLPTAAREIKHMRRNVSLKQCKAIRSKMDPHMVKLYITGVVHKNIQYVESCSGNVKDYSVDVPFNCNQAVYVKNYPDHEHFSQKNTVYERRYTDKHGMGADNCTSGAYTYEYYNQPIDCKLLFSFVNDLDLYKDHDAWGRFKRITEKMEVGLFIKLLQEQQVALPSKYEKDDASCSYKEEYKGPKSMQSRIYDMMRD
;
A
#
# COMPACT_ATOMS: atom_id res chain seq x y z
N MET A 1 -20.24 -56.87 52.45
CA MET A 1 -20.77 -56.24 53.68
C MET A 1 -20.57 -54.72 53.60
N LYS A 2 -21.56 -53.86 53.83
CA LYS A 2 -22.70 -53.65 52.92
C LYS A 2 -22.57 -52.25 52.29
N ARG A 3 -22.29 -52.17 50.98
CA ARG A 3 -22.98 -51.20 50.12
C ARG A 3 -23.70 -51.97 49.02
N ASN A 4 -25.01 -51.79 49.08
CA ASN A 4 -26.02 -52.37 48.24
C ASN A 4 -26.19 -51.45 47.02
N THR A 5 -26.10 -52.06 45.84
CA THR A 5 -26.83 -51.79 44.59
C THR A 5 -27.07 -50.34 44.13
N GLY A 6 -26.52 -50.01 42.96
CA GLY A 6 -27.01 -48.92 42.12
C GLY A 6 -26.11 -48.65 40.92
N CYS A 7 -26.17 -49.51 39.91
CA CYS A 7 -25.40 -49.42 38.66
C CYS A 7 -25.74 -48.17 37.83
N ASN A 8 -24.71 -47.52 37.25
CA ASN A 8 -24.53 -47.38 35.79
C ASN A 8 -23.69 -46.14 35.44
N SER A 9 -22.41 -46.34 35.18
CA SER A 9 -21.71 -45.65 34.09
C SER A 9 -20.45 -46.44 33.76
N TYR A 10 -20.36 -46.94 32.54
CA TYR A 10 -19.21 -47.67 32.03
C TYR A 10 -18.08 -46.68 31.78
N GLY A 11 -17.19 -46.55 32.76
CA GLY A 11 -15.90 -45.88 32.63
C GLY A 11 -15.02 -46.26 33.81
N CYS A 12 -13.76 -46.61 33.58
CA CYS A 12 -12.81 -46.75 34.68
C CYS A 12 -12.80 -45.43 35.47
N PRO A 13 -13.04 -45.43 36.79
CA PRO A 13 -12.89 -44.21 37.57
C PRO A 13 -11.44 -43.72 37.39
N PRO A 14 -11.21 -42.45 37.02
CA PRO A 14 -9.85 -41.95 36.88
C PRO A 14 -9.16 -42.10 38.24
N GLN A 15 -7.94 -42.62 38.22
CA GLN A 15 -7.18 -42.78 39.45
C GLN A 15 -7.03 -41.41 40.14
N PRO A 16 -7.12 -41.36 41.48
CA PRO A 16 -6.83 -40.13 42.20
C PRO A 16 -5.42 -39.67 41.84
N ASN A 17 -5.25 -38.38 41.51
CA ASN A 17 -3.95 -37.85 41.13
C ASN A 17 -2.95 -38.09 42.27
N CYS A 18 -1.82 -38.68 41.93
CA CYS A 18 -0.68 -38.77 42.83
C CYS A 18 -0.08 -37.37 43.08
N ASP A 19 0.71 -37.24 44.14
CA ASP A 19 1.50 -36.03 44.40
C ASP A 19 2.42 -35.74 43.19
N GLN A 20 2.40 -34.49 42.70
CA GLN A 20 3.28 -34.06 41.61
C GLN A 20 4.65 -33.64 42.18
N ALA A 21 5.71 -34.09 41.54
CA ALA A 21 7.07 -33.68 41.89
C ALA A 21 7.33 -32.23 41.47
N GLU A 22 8.06 -31.46 42.30
CA GLU A 22 8.56 -30.14 41.91
C GLU A 22 9.65 -30.27 40.84
N THR A 23 9.35 -29.82 39.62
CA THR A 23 10.34 -29.69 38.55
C THR A 23 11.14 -28.40 38.74
N PHE A 24 12.42 -28.54 39.10
CA PHE A 24 13.32 -27.39 39.32
C PHE A 24 13.85 -26.76 38.03
N ARG A 25 14.11 -27.57 36.99
CA ARG A 25 14.50 -27.13 35.64
C ARG A 25 14.04 -28.14 34.61
N VAL A 26 13.58 -27.61 33.47
CA VAL A 26 13.27 -28.36 32.26
C VAL A 26 14.15 -27.77 31.17
N ASP A 27 15.07 -28.57 30.66
CA ASP A 27 15.92 -28.18 29.54
C ASP A 27 15.32 -28.74 28.24
N CYS A 28 15.13 -27.87 27.26
CA CYS A 28 14.69 -28.24 25.92
C CYS A 28 15.84 -28.05 24.94
N SER A 29 16.10 -29.04 24.10
CA SER A 29 17.03 -28.93 22.97
C SER A 29 16.26 -28.68 21.67
N ASN A 30 16.77 -27.79 20.80
CA ASN A 30 16.28 -27.68 19.43
C ASN A 30 17.38 -28.06 18.42
N ASN A 31 16.93 -28.46 17.24
CA ASN A 31 17.77 -28.53 16.04
C ASN A 31 17.05 -27.70 14.97
N SER A 32 17.75 -26.74 14.36
CA SER A 32 17.25 -25.97 13.23
C SER A 32 17.82 -26.55 11.94
N TYR A 33 16.96 -26.79 10.96
CA TYR A 33 17.35 -27.20 9.61
C TYR A 33 16.98 -26.08 8.62
N PRO A 34 17.75 -25.87 7.53
CA PRO A 34 17.41 -24.89 6.52
C PRO A 34 16.09 -25.27 5.81
N PRO A 35 15.30 -24.30 5.35
CA PRO A 35 14.11 -24.58 4.55
C PRO A 35 14.50 -25.16 3.18
N ASP A 36 13.79 -26.21 2.75
CA ASP A 36 13.92 -26.80 1.41
C ASP A 36 12.88 -26.19 0.44
N GLY A 37 13.30 -25.90 -0.80
CA GLY A 37 12.50 -25.19 -1.80
C GLY A 37 12.26 -26.05 -3.04
N LYS A 38 11.05 -25.99 -3.62
CA LYS A 38 10.74 -26.74 -4.85
C LYS A 38 11.47 -26.14 -6.06
N HIS A 39 12.10 -27.00 -6.86
CA HIS A 39 12.61 -26.61 -8.18
C HIS A 39 11.46 -26.51 -9.19
N LEU A 40 11.20 -25.30 -9.68
CA LEU A 40 10.14 -25.03 -10.64
C LEU A 40 10.68 -25.04 -12.07
N LYS A 41 9.96 -25.69 -13.00
CA LYS A 41 10.24 -25.63 -14.44
C LYS A 41 10.14 -24.21 -15.01
N TYR A 42 9.23 -23.42 -14.45
CA TYR A 42 9.06 -21.99 -14.72
C TYR A 42 9.16 -21.27 -13.38
N PRO A 43 10.36 -20.85 -12.95
CA PRO A 43 10.57 -20.31 -11.62
C PRO A 43 10.08 -18.87 -11.56
N VAL A 44 8.77 -18.70 -11.41
CA VAL A 44 8.10 -17.40 -11.27
C VAL A 44 7.49 -17.26 -9.89
N VAL A 45 7.44 -16.02 -9.39
CA VAL A 45 6.85 -15.68 -8.10
C VAL A 45 6.14 -14.34 -8.18
N ASP A 46 5.02 -14.19 -7.49
CA ASP A 46 4.36 -12.90 -7.32
C ASP A 46 4.94 -12.23 -6.06
N VAL A 47 5.50 -11.03 -6.22
CA VAL A 47 6.15 -10.28 -5.13
C VAL A 47 5.91 -8.77 -5.27
N PRO A 48 5.93 -8.01 -4.14
CA PRO A 48 5.89 -6.56 -4.18
C PRO A 48 7.22 -6.03 -4.70
N VAL A 49 7.24 -5.64 -5.97
CA VAL A 49 8.42 -5.06 -6.63
C VAL A 49 8.51 -3.57 -6.27
N PRO A 50 9.65 -3.12 -5.70
CA PRO A 50 9.94 -1.69 -5.55
C PRO A 50 10.10 -1.04 -6.92
N LEU A 51 9.21 -0.10 -7.24
CA LEU A 51 9.30 0.67 -8.48
C LEU A 51 10.30 1.82 -8.34
N ALA A 52 10.24 2.53 -7.21
CA ALA A 52 11.14 3.62 -6.85
C ALA A 52 11.11 3.90 -5.34
N GLU A 53 12.18 4.50 -4.83
CA GLU A 53 12.19 5.21 -3.55
C GLU A 53 12.39 6.69 -3.87
N VAL A 54 11.49 7.53 -3.35
CA VAL A 54 11.28 8.89 -3.84
C VAL A 54 11.32 9.84 -2.67
N GLU A 55 12.10 10.90 -2.82
CA GLU A 55 12.07 12.06 -1.94
C GLU A 55 11.18 13.13 -2.56
N ILE A 56 10.27 13.67 -1.77
CA ILE A 56 9.30 14.68 -2.21
C ILE A 56 9.32 15.81 -1.21
N GLN A 57 9.44 17.01 -1.75
CA GLN A 57 9.42 18.24 -1.00
C GLN A 57 8.14 19.00 -1.33
N ALA A 58 7.30 19.24 -0.32
CA ALA A 58 6.15 20.13 -0.44
C ALA A 58 6.44 21.42 0.31
N GLU A 59 6.52 22.53 -0.43
CA GLU A 59 6.63 23.87 0.15
C GLU A 59 5.23 24.38 0.50
N VAL A 60 5.02 24.70 1.78
CA VAL A 60 3.72 25.09 2.32
C VAL A 60 3.84 26.44 2.99
N GLU A 61 2.93 27.36 2.67
CA GLU A 61 2.76 28.62 3.38
C GLU A 61 1.36 28.65 4.00
N ALA A 62 1.28 28.98 5.29
CA ALA A 62 0.03 28.97 6.03
C ALA A 62 -0.05 30.12 7.03
N ASP A 63 -1.22 30.72 7.14
CA ASP A 63 -1.55 31.69 8.20
C ASP A 63 -2.32 30.99 9.32
N ILE A 64 -1.72 30.96 10.52
CA ILE A 64 -2.32 30.39 11.71
C ILE A 64 -2.77 31.53 12.62
N GLN A 65 -4.07 31.67 12.79
CA GLN A 65 -4.66 32.62 13.74
C GLN A 65 -4.75 31.98 15.13
N LEU A 66 -4.06 32.56 16.11
CA LEU A 66 -4.21 32.14 17.51
C LEU A 66 -5.55 32.67 18.07
N PRO A 67 -6.23 31.89 18.93
CA PRO A 67 -7.48 32.33 19.58
C PRO A 67 -7.32 33.66 20.33
N THR A 68 -6.13 33.87 20.92
CA THR A 68 -5.76 35.08 21.66
C THR A 68 -4.31 35.47 21.38
N ALA A 69 -3.95 36.72 21.65
CA ALA A 69 -2.59 37.22 21.38
C ALA A 69 -1.56 36.58 22.32
N ALA A 70 -0.52 35.98 21.74
CA ALA A 70 0.56 35.31 22.44
C ALA A 70 1.74 36.26 22.67
N ARG A 71 2.31 36.18 23.86
CA ARG A 71 3.62 36.78 24.16
C ARG A 71 4.75 35.90 23.67
N GLU A 72 4.62 34.59 23.86
CA GLU A 72 5.67 33.62 23.59
C GLU A 72 5.07 32.24 23.30
N ILE A 73 5.58 31.55 22.29
CA ILE A 73 5.32 30.12 22.06
C ILE A 73 6.29 29.32 22.94
N LYS A 74 5.75 28.40 23.74
CA LYS A 74 6.54 27.50 24.60
C LYS A 74 6.93 26.22 23.89
N HIS A 75 5.99 25.64 23.17
CA HIS A 75 6.22 24.41 22.43
C HIS A 75 5.32 24.39 21.20
N MET A 76 5.82 23.85 20.10
CA MET A 76 5.03 23.61 18.90
C MET A 76 5.36 22.23 18.36
N ARG A 77 4.44 21.26 18.53
CA ARG A 77 4.61 19.92 17.97
C ARG A 77 4.02 19.89 16.57
N ARG A 78 4.72 19.24 15.63
CA ARG A 78 4.29 19.02 14.25
C ARG A 78 4.23 17.52 13.99
N ASN A 79 3.11 17.02 13.49
CA ASN A 79 2.94 15.62 13.10
C ASN A 79 2.41 15.57 11.65
N VAL A 80 3.15 14.95 10.74
CA VAL A 80 2.72 14.78 9.34
C VAL A 80 1.88 13.52 9.22
N SER A 81 0.76 13.61 8.50
CA SER A 81 -0.06 12.46 8.12
C SER A 81 -0.49 12.58 6.66
N LEU A 82 -0.54 11.45 5.95
CA LEU A 82 -1.04 11.39 4.59
C LEU A 82 -2.50 10.93 4.60
N LYS A 83 -3.37 11.70 3.96
CA LYS A 83 -4.77 11.32 3.68
C LYS A 83 -4.88 10.55 2.37
N GLN A 84 -4.02 10.87 1.40
CA GLN A 84 -3.95 10.18 0.13
C GLN A 84 -2.48 10.04 -0.31
N CYS A 85 -2.13 8.87 -0.81
CA CYS A 85 -0.99 8.67 -1.68
C CYS A 85 -1.41 7.69 -2.76
N LYS A 86 -1.56 8.20 -3.99
CA LYS A 86 -1.99 7.41 -5.14
C LYS A 86 -1.04 7.61 -6.29
N ALA A 87 -0.67 6.52 -6.93
CA ALA A 87 0.20 6.51 -8.09
C ALA A 87 -0.53 5.90 -9.29
N ILE A 88 -0.37 6.51 -10.45
CA ILE A 88 -0.81 5.94 -11.73
C ILE A 88 0.32 5.99 -12.74
N ARG A 89 0.36 5.01 -13.64
CA ARG A 89 1.32 5.01 -14.74
C ARG A 89 1.10 6.23 -15.65
N SER A 90 2.18 6.89 -16.06
CA SER A 90 2.07 7.95 -17.06
C SER A 90 1.82 7.35 -18.44
N LYS A 91 0.83 7.89 -19.17
CA LYS A 91 0.59 7.56 -20.58
C LYS A 91 1.54 8.27 -21.55
N MET A 92 2.21 9.34 -21.08
CA MET A 92 3.15 10.11 -21.89
C MET A 92 4.56 9.53 -21.86
N ASP A 93 4.94 8.90 -20.75
CA ASP A 93 6.27 8.31 -20.57
C ASP A 93 6.16 7.03 -19.73
N PRO A 94 6.48 5.84 -20.27
CA PRO A 94 6.40 4.59 -19.54
C PRO A 94 7.38 4.50 -18.35
N HIS A 95 8.43 5.33 -18.32
CA HIS A 95 9.39 5.43 -17.21
C HIS A 95 8.92 6.34 -16.07
N MET A 96 7.73 6.92 -16.18
CA MET A 96 7.21 7.86 -15.21
C MET A 96 5.90 7.37 -14.60
N VAL A 97 5.76 7.63 -13.30
CA VAL A 97 4.52 7.46 -12.55
C VAL A 97 4.06 8.82 -12.06
N LYS A 98 2.77 9.13 -12.20
CA LYS A 98 2.16 10.33 -11.63
C LYS A 98 1.72 10.02 -10.21
N LEU A 99 2.34 10.69 -9.26
CA LEU A 99 2.11 10.53 -7.84
C LEU A 99 1.29 11.70 -7.32
N TYR A 100 0.18 11.39 -6.65
CA TYR A 100 -0.78 12.33 -6.10
C TYR A 100 -0.85 12.17 -4.59
N ILE A 101 -0.41 13.20 -3.87
CA ILE A 101 -0.28 13.19 -2.41
C ILE A 101 -1.15 14.28 -1.82
N THR A 102 -1.94 13.89 -0.82
CA THR A 102 -2.66 14.82 0.06
C THR A 102 -2.30 14.46 1.49
N GLY A 103 -1.92 15.46 2.27
CA GLY A 103 -1.58 15.27 3.66
C GLY A 103 -1.98 16.46 4.53
N VAL A 104 -1.68 16.33 5.81
CA VAL A 104 -1.90 17.35 6.82
C VAL A 104 -0.71 17.35 7.77
N VAL A 105 -0.23 18.54 8.10
CA VAL A 105 0.63 18.79 9.26
C VAL A 105 -0.28 19.16 10.41
N HIS A 106 -0.48 18.23 11.34
CA HIS A 106 -1.22 18.50 12.57
C HIS A 106 -0.29 19.19 13.57
N LYS A 107 -0.68 20.39 14.00
CA LYS A 107 0.09 21.23 14.92
C LYS A 107 -0.57 21.28 16.28
N ASN A 108 0.25 21.15 17.32
CA ASN A 108 -0.14 21.43 18.70
C ASN A 108 0.75 22.55 19.24
N ILE A 109 0.16 23.72 19.44
CA ILE A 109 0.82 24.97 19.82
C ILE A 109 0.52 25.26 21.29
N GLN A 110 1.56 25.37 22.09
CA GLN A 110 1.50 25.81 23.48
C GLN A 110 2.07 27.21 23.60
N TYR A 111 1.30 28.14 24.16
CA TYR A 111 1.70 29.53 24.27
C TYR A 111 1.20 30.20 25.56
N VAL A 112 1.81 31.33 25.91
CA VAL A 112 1.42 32.17 27.05
C VAL A 112 1.10 33.58 26.59
N GLU A 113 0.22 34.26 27.33
CA GLU A 113 -0.25 35.62 27.00
C GLU A 113 0.50 36.70 27.79
N SER A 114 1.17 36.33 28.88
CA SER A 114 1.84 37.22 29.84
C SER A 114 2.98 36.50 30.56
N CYS A 115 3.81 37.26 31.31
CA CYS A 115 4.93 36.69 32.08
C CYS A 115 4.48 35.72 33.19
N SER A 116 3.29 35.94 33.74
CA SER A 116 2.62 35.05 34.69
C SER A 116 1.28 34.62 34.11
N GLY A 117 0.88 33.39 34.33
CA GLY A 117 -0.38 32.86 33.84
C GLY A 117 -0.31 31.39 33.44
N ASN A 118 -1.39 30.93 32.82
CA ASN A 118 -1.53 29.55 32.36
C ASN A 118 -0.99 29.41 30.93
N VAL A 119 -0.45 28.22 30.63
CA VAL A 119 -0.16 27.81 29.25
C VAL A 119 -1.48 27.47 28.57
N LYS A 120 -1.66 27.98 27.34
CA LYS A 120 -2.79 27.66 26.47
C LYS A 120 -2.35 26.66 25.42
N ASP A 121 -3.17 25.62 25.23
CA ASP A 121 -3.04 24.66 24.14
C ASP A 121 -3.98 25.06 22.99
N TYR A 122 -3.45 25.04 21.77
CA TYR A 122 -4.21 25.26 20.55
C TYR A 122 -3.74 24.29 19.46
N SER A 123 -4.67 23.54 18.88
CA SER A 123 -4.39 22.58 17.82
C SER A 123 -4.98 23.06 16.50
N VAL A 124 -4.21 22.90 15.42
CA VAL A 124 -4.66 23.28 14.07
C VAL A 124 -4.07 22.33 13.04
N ASP A 125 -4.85 22.05 12.01
CA ASP A 125 -4.44 21.23 10.87
C ASP A 125 -4.06 22.13 9.70
N VAL A 126 -2.85 21.96 9.18
CA VAL A 126 -2.39 22.62 7.95
C VAL A 126 -2.39 21.61 6.80
N PRO A 127 -3.38 21.63 5.89
CA PRO A 127 -3.43 20.69 4.78
C PRO A 127 -2.42 21.06 3.68
N PHE A 128 -1.89 20.05 3.00
CA PHE A 128 -1.04 20.23 1.83
C PHE A 128 -1.39 19.21 0.74
N ASN A 129 -1.13 19.59 -0.51
CA ASN A 129 -1.31 18.75 -1.69
C ASN A 129 -0.07 18.87 -2.58
N CYS A 130 0.44 17.74 -3.04
CA CYS A 130 1.60 17.67 -3.92
C CYS A 130 1.37 16.63 -5.00
N ASN A 131 1.52 17.03 -6.27
CA ASN A 131 1.41 16.15 -7.42
C ASN A 131 2.72 16.20 -8.18
N GLN A 132 3.34 15.04 -8.39
CA GLN A 132 4.67 14.98 -9.01
C GLN A 132 4.77 13.80 -9.99
N ALA A 133 5.47 14.02 -11.10
CA ALA A 133 5.91 12.93 -11.96
C ALA A 133 7.22 12.37 -11.43
N VAL A 134 7.26 11.06 -11.20
CA VAL A 134 8.37 10.37 -10.58
C VAL A 134 8.95 9.36 -11.56
N TYR A 135 10.27 9.41 -11.74
CA TYR A 135 10.99 8.41 -12.51
C TYR A 135 11.09 7.10 -11.74
N VAL A 136 10.69 6.00 -12.38
CA VAL A 136 10.77 4.65 -11.80
C VAL A 136 11.98 3.88 -12.29
N LYS A 137 12.57 3.07 -11.41
CA LYS A 137 13.73 2.21 -11.71
C LYS A 137 13.28 0.86 -12.25
N ASN A 138 12.22 0.30 -11.67
CA ASN A 138 11.51 -0.85 -12.24
C ASN A 138 10.17 -0.37 -12.79
N TYR A 139 9.80 -0.84 -13.97
CA TYR A 139 8.55 -0.44 -14.60
C TYR A 139 7.35 -1.02 -13.86
N PRO A 140 6.25 -0.26 -13.75
CA PRO A 140 4.97 -0.83 -13.40
C PRO A 140 4.57 -1.89 -14.42
N ASP A 141 3.83 -2.90 -13.98
CA ASP A 141 3.22 -3.90 -14.84
C ASP A 141 2.26 -3.22 -15.85
N HIS A 142 2.03 -3.92 -16.96
CA HIS A 142 1.19 -3.41 -18.02
C HIS A 142 -0.27 -3.25 -17.54
N GLU A 143 -0.78 -2.03 -17.66
CA GLU A 143 -2.19 -1.77 -17.41
C GLU A 143 -3.03 -2.26 -18.60
N HIS A 144 -3.95 -3.18 -18.31
CA HIS A 144 -4.93 -3.68 -19.26
C HIS A 144 -6.25 -2.94 -19.10
N PHE A 145 -6.92 -2.63 -20.21
CA PHE A 145 -8.19 -1.90 -20.20
C PHE A 145 -9.39 -2.84 -20.34
N SER A 146 -10.39 -2.63 -19.49
CA SER A 146 -11.66 -3.36 -19.48
C SER A 146 -12.67 -2.73 -20.45
N GLN A 147 -13.57 -3.54 -21.01
CA GLN A 147 -14.72 -3.07 -21.78
C GLN A 147 -16.02 -3.50 -21.07
N LYS A 148 -16.53 -2.64 -20.18
CA LYS A 148 -17.78 -2.88 -19.42
C LYS A 148 -19.04 -2.50 -20.18
N ASN A 149 -18.94 -1.52 -21.08
CA ASN A 149 -20.02 -1.09 -21.95
C ASN A 149 -19.57 -1.27 -23.40
N THR A 150 -20.38 -1.97 -24.18
CA THR A 150 -20.14 -2.18 -25.60
C THR A 150 -21.37 -1.75 -26.39
N VAL A 151 -21.14 -1.06 -27.49
CA VAL A 151 -22.17 -0.80 -28.50
C VAL A 151 -22.30 -1.97 -29.49
N TYR A 152 -21.37 -2.93 -29.41
CA TYR A 152 -21.39 -4.15 -30.20
C TYR A 152 -22.31 -5.17 -29.53
N GLU A 153 -23.53 -5.25 -30.04
CA GLU A 153 -24.52 -6.24 -29.65
C GLU A 153 -24.42 -7.47 -30.53
N ARG A 154 -24.56 -8.65 -29.92
CA ARG A 154 -24.89 -9.87 -30.67
C ARG A 154 -26.34 -9.75 -31.11
N ARG A 155 -26.54 -9.71 -32.42
CA ARG A 155 -27.84 -9.78 -33.07
C ARG A 155 -27.89 -11.03 -33.93
N TYR A 156 -28.98 -11.77 -33.79
CA TYR A 156 -29.27 -12.92 -34.61
C TYR A 156 -30.30 -12.53 -35.67
N THR A 157 -30.34 -13.25 -36.78
CA THR A 157 -31.40 -13.06 -37.79
C THR A 157 -32.71 -13.63 -37.25
N ASP A 158 -33.82 -12.95 -37.50
CA ASP A 158 -35.15 -13.45 -37.15
C ASP A 158 -35.49 -14.74 -37.90
N LYS A 159 -36.53 -15.45 -37.44
CA LYS A 159 -36.99 -16.71 -38.06
C LYS A 159 -37.43 -16.58 -39.53
N HIS A 160 -37.65 -15.35 -40.00
CA HIS A 160 -38.08 -15.07 -41.37
C HIS A 160 -36.91 -14.71 -42.29
N GLY A 161 -35.70 -14.50 -41.75
CA GLY A 161 -34.53 -14.11 -42.52
C GLY A 161 -34.53 -12.63 -42.96
N MET A 162 -35.50 -11.84 -42.50
CA MET A 162 -35.80 -10.51 -43.06
C MET A 162 -35.47 -9.37 -42.10
N GLY A 163 -34.92 -9.68 -40.92
CA GLY A 163 -34.57 -8.69 -39.91
C GLY A 163 -33.74 -9.27 -38.77
N ALA A 164 -33.37 -8.42 -37.81
CA ALA A 164 -32.77 -8.85 -36.56
C ALA A 164 -33.86 -9.43 -35.64
N ASP A 165 -33.54 -10.52 -34.94
CA ASP A 165 -34.41 -11.09 -33.92
C ASP A 165 -34.56 -10.11 -32.74
N ASN A 166 -35.80 -9.77 -32.42
CA ASN A 166 -36.15 -8.93 -31.28
C ASN A 166 -36.25 -9.72 -29.97
N CYS A 167 -36.29 -11.05 -30.04
CA CYS A 167 -36.39 -11.94 -28.89
C CYS A 167 -35.03 -12.42 -28.38
N THR A 168 -33.97 -12.35 -29.19
CA THR A 168 -32.62 -12.77 -28.81
C THR A 168 -31.59 -11.68 -29.08
N SER A 169 -30.89 -11.28 -28.03
CA SER A 169 -29.77 -10.34 -28.10
C SER A 169 -28.74 -10.64 -27.01
N GLY A 170 -27.54 -10.09 -27.15
CA GLY A 170 -26.52 -10.20 -26.12
C GLY A 170 -25.38 -9.22 -26.33
N ALA A 171 -24.41 -9.22 -25.42
CA ALA A 171 -23.22 -8.37 -25.50
C ALA A 171 -21.99 -9.18 -25.06
N TYR A 172 -20.81 -8.75 -25.50
CA TYR A 172 -19.53 -9.26 -25.00
C TYR A 172 -18.82 -8.15 -24.24
N THR A 173 -18.60 -8.38 -22.94
CA THR A 173 -17.91 -7.46 -22.04
C THR A 173 -16.86 -8.24 -21.26
N TYR A 174 -15.78 -7.56 -20.86
CA TYR A 174 -14.69 -8.19 -20.11
C TYR A 174 -14.00 -7.18 -19.20
N GLU A 175 -13.38 -7.71 -18.14
CA GLU A 175 -12.75 -6.92 -17.09
C GLU A 175 -11.35 -7.42 -16.76
N TYR A 176 -10.42 -6.48 -16.68
CA TYR A 176 -9.10 -6.63 -16.12
C TYR A 176 -9.05 -6.05 -14.71
N TYR A 177 -8.41 -6.80 -13.82
CA TYR A 177 -8.17 -6.40 -12.44
C TYR A 177 -6.67 -6.11 -12.27
N ASN A 178 -6.24 -4.92 -12.69
CA ASN A 178 -4.84 -4.51 -12.62
C ASN A 178 -4.38 -4.33 -11.18
N GLN A 179 -3.12 -4.67 -10.90
CA GLN A 179 -2.52 -4.41 -9.59
C GLN A 179 -2.21 -2.91 -9.43
N PRO A 180 -2.62 -2.28 -8.32
CA PRO A 180 -2.35 -0.87 -8.08
C PRO A 180 -0.87 -0.62 -7.76
N ILE A 181 -0.42 0.62 -7.93
CA ILE A 181 0.86 1.07 -7.39
C ILE A 181 0.60 1.60 -5.98
N ASP A 182 1.16 0.92 -4.99
CA ASP A 182 1.03 1.26 -3.59
C ASP A 182 2.15 2.21 -3.15
N CYS A 183 1.79 3.09 -2.23
CA CYS A 183 2.74 3.96 -1.54
C CYS A 183 3.00 3.44 -0.14
N LYS A 184 4.28 3.38 0.24
CA LYS A 184 4.70 3.20 1.63
C LYS A 184 5.51 4.41 2.06
N LEU A 185 4.96 5.21 2.98
CA LEU A 185 5.70 6.28 3.64
C LEU A 185 6.76 5.66 4.56
N LEU A 186 8.01 5.99 4.33
CA LEU A 186 9.15 5.51 5.11
C LEU A 186 9.58 6.53 6.17
N PHE A 187 9.58 7.81 5.79
CA PHE A 187 10.02 8.90 6.64
C PHE A 187 9.34 10.20 6.23
N SER A 188 9.13 11.08 7.20
CA SER A 188 8.68 12.44 6.97
C SER A 188 9.35 13.41 7.94
N PHE A 189 9.53 14.64 7.48
CA PHE A 189 10.01 15.72 8.32
C PHE A 189 9.29 17.02 7.99
N VAL A 190 9.37 17.97 8.92
CA VAL A 190 8.93 19.35 8.74
C VAL A 190 10.10 20.25 9.10
N ASN A 191 10.43 21.18 8.22
CA ASN A 191 11.43 22.21 8.44
C ASN A 191 10.75 23.56 8.22
N ASP A 192 10.52 24.32 9.29
CA ASP A 192 9.64 25.48 9.31
C ASP A 192 10.30 26.78 9.77
N LEU A 193 9.72 27.89 9.31
CA LEU A 193 10.02 29.26 9.69
C LEU A 193 8.72 29.98 10.06
N ASP A 194 8.61 30.34 11.34
CA ASP A 194 7.46 31.07 11.88
C ASP A 194 7.70 32.59 11.85
N LEU A 195 6.83 33.33 11.16
CA LEU A 195 6.80 34.79 11.18
C LEU A 195 5.65 35.29 12.05
N TYR A 196 5.96 35.85 13.22
CA TYR A 196 4.96 36.42 14.11
C TYR A 196 4.44 37.76 13.57
N LYS A 197 3.11 37.90 13.50
CA LYS A 197 2.39 39.04 12.90
C LYS A 197 1.25 39.54 13.80
N ASP A 198 0.76 40.72 13.45
CA ASP A 198 -0.35 41.40 14.12
C ASP A 198 -0.04 41.65 15.61
N HIS A 199 1.06 42.36 15.85
CA HIS A 199 1.51 42.71 17.19
C HIS A 199 0.61 43.80 17.80
N ASP A 200 0.20 43.58 19.06
CA ASP A 200 -0.50 44.59 19.85
C ASP A 200 0.46 45.60 20.51
N ALA A 201 -0.09 46.60 21.20
CA ALA A 201 0.69 47.63 21.89
C ALA A 201 1.60 47.09 23.00
N TRP A 202 1.38 45.84 23.45
CA TRP A 202 2.20 45.15 24.44
C TRP A 202 3.21 44.17 23.81
N GLY A 203 3.34 44.19 22.48
CA GLY A 203 4.27 43.36 21.72
C GLY A 203 3.83 41.91 21.50
N ARG A 204 2.61 41.54 21.90
CA ARG A 204 2.08 40.18 21.71
C ARG A 204 1.56 40.03 20.29
N PHE A 205 1.77 38.88 19.66
CA PHE A 205 1.32 38.60 18.29
C PHE A 205 0.08 37.71 18.29
N LYS A 206 -0.81 37.90 17.31
CA LYS A 206 -2.04 37.09 17.21
C LYS A 206 -2.02 36.11 16.04
N ARG A 207 -1.16 36.34 15.05
CA ARG A 207 -1.05 35.52 13.84
C ARG A 207 0.37 35.02 13.65
N ILE A 208 0.49 33.80 13.16
CA ILE A 208 1.76 33.19 12.75
C ILE A 208 1.64 32.91 11.26
N THR A 209 2.42 33.63 10.44
CA THR A 209 2.58 33.29 9.03
C THR A 209 3.75 32.33 8.94
N GLU A 210 3.48 31.06 8.68
CA GLU A 210 4.47 30.03 8.59
C GLU A 210 4.83 29.74 7.13
N LYS A 211 6.12 29.50 6.90
CA LYS A 211 6.63 28.85 5.69
C LYS A 211 7.32 27.57 6.13
N MET A 212 6.91 26.43 5.57
CA MET A 212 7.47 25.14 5.92
C MET A 212 7.73 24.27 4.70
N GLU A 213 8.80 23.51 4.81
CA GLU A 213 9.13 22.39 3.95
C GLU A 213 8.61 21.11 4.61
N VAL A 214 7.71 20.41 3.94
CA VAL A 214 7.29 19.06 4.33
C VAL A 214 8.00 18.07 3.42
N GLY A 215 9.00 17.38 3.98
CA GLY A 215 9.74 16.35 3.28
C GLY A 215 9.12 14.96 3.49
N LEU A 216 8.95 14.20 2.41
CA LEU A 216 8.36 12.86 2.41
C LEU A 216 9.25 11.88 1.65
N PHE A 217 9.55 10.75 2.28
CA PHE A 217 10.29 9.64 1.67
C PHE A 217 9.33 8.49 1.45
N ILE A 218 9.01 8.21 0.19
CA ILE A 218 7.97 7.26 -0.19
C ILE A 218 8.59 6.16 -1.05
N LYS A 219 8.29 4.92 -0.69
CA LYS A 219 8.57 3.76 -1.52
C LYS A 219 7.32 3.42 -2.34
N LEU A 220 7.49 3.38 -3.65
CA LEU A 220 6.46 2.91 -4.59
C LEU A 220 6.63 1.41 -4.80
N LEU A 221 5.55 0.66 -4.64
CA LEU A 221 5.50 -0.79 -4.72
C LEU A 221 4.39 -1.23 -5.67
N GLN A 222 4.55 -2.37 -6.33
CA GLN A 222 3.46 -3.03 -7.03
C GLN A 222 3.67 -4.54 -6.97
N GLU A 223 2.61 -5.30 -6.70
CA GLU A 223 2.64 -6.76 -6.83
C GLU A 223 2.83 -7.13 -8.30
N GLN A 224 3.91 -7.84 -8.61
CA GLN A 224 4.26 -8.26 -9.96
C GLN A 224 4.74 -9.70 -9.98
N GLN A 225 4.48 -10.39 -11.09
CA GLN A 225 5.05 -11.70 -11.36
C GLN A 225 6.49 -11.54 -11.89
N VAL A 226 7.46 -12.02 -11.12
CA VAL A 226 8.89 -11.91 -11.43
C VAL A 226 9.47 -13.28 -11.71
N ALA A 227 10.29 -13.37 -12.75
CA ALA A 227 11.08 -14.57 -13.03
C ALA A 227 12.31 -14.62 -12.13
N LEU A 228 12.49 -15.74 -11.43
CA LEU A 228 13.68 -16.02 -10.64
C LEU A 228 14.79 -16.55 -11.56
N PRO A 229 16.06 -16.17 -11.31
CA PRO A 229 17.17 -16.71 -12.10
C PRO A 229 17.26 -18.23 -11.93
N SER A 230 17.26 -18.97 -13.03
CA SER A 230 17.58 -20.39 -13.01
C SER A 230 19.09 -20.55 -12.78
N LYS A 231 19.51 -21.24 -11.71
CA LYS A 231 20.93 -21.49 -11.39
C LYS A 231 21.69 -22.40 -12.39
N TYR A 232 21.20 -22.57 -13.62
CA TYR A 232 21.81 -23.41 -14.65
C TYR A 232 21.95 -22.64 -15.98
N GLU A 233 22.86 -21.67 -16.00
CA GLU A 233 23.70 -21.44 -17.18
C GLU A 233 25.10 -21.88 -16.78
N LYS A 234 25.40 -23.16 -16.98
CA LYS A 234 26.77 -23.60 -17.21
C LYS A 234 26.97 -23.61 -18.71
N ASP A 235 28.08 -23.01 -19.11
CA ASP A 235 28.64 -22.96 -20.45
C ASP A 235 28.40 -24.26 -21.23
N ASP A 236 27.55 -24.21 -22.25
CA ASP A 236 27.62 -25.14 -23.37
C ASP A 236 27.31 -24.37 -24.65
N ALA A 237 28.36 -23.70 -25.13
CA ALA A 237 28.48 -23.34 -26.53
C ALA A 237 28.58 -24.64 -27.34
N SER A 238 27.45 -25.21 -27.74
CA SER A 238 27.42 -26.10 -28.90
C SER A 238 26.16 -25.86 -29.72
N CYS A 239 26.38 -25.46 -30.97
CA CYS A 239 25.35 -25.27 -31.97
C CYS A 239 24.56 -26.57 -32.17
N SER A 240 23.27 -26.54 -31.88
CA SER A 240 22.31 -27.48 -32.44
C SER A 240 21.00 -26.72 -32.70
N TYR A 241 20.51 -26.79 -33.94
CA TYR A 241 19.18 -26.31 -34.31
C TYR A 241 18.15 -26.90 -33.34
N LYS A 242 17.67 -26.07 -32.41
CA LYS A 242 16.50 -26.39 -31.59
C LYS A 242 15.30 -25.99 -32.44
N GLU A 243 14.51 -26.97 -32.89
CA GLU A 243 13.11 -26.68 -33.19
C GLU A 243 12.55 -25.91 -32.00
N GLU A 244 12.07 -24.71 -32.28
CA GLU A 244 11.50 -23.80 -31.29
C GLU A 244 10.22 -24.46 -30.77
N TYR A 245 10.35 -25.33 -29.77
CA TYR A 245 9.21 -25.92 -29.09
C TYR A 245 8.45 -24.77 -28.43
N LYS A 246 7.46 -24.24 -29.13
CA LYS A 246 6.54 -23.22 -28.65
C LYS A 246 5.72 -23.87 -27.55
N GLY A 247 6.29 -23.87 -26.34
CA GLY A 247 5.59 -24.25 -25.13
C GLY A 247 4.27 -23.48 -25.03
N PRO A 248 3.33 -23.96 -24.19
CA PRO A 248 2.03 -23.31 -24.06
C PRO A 248 2.22 -21.82 -23.77
N LYS A 249 1.56 -21.00 -24.58
CA LYS A 249 1.46 -19.55 -24.42
C LYS A 249 1.10 -19.20 -22.97
N SER A 250 1.75 -18.17 -22.40
CA SER A 250 1.40 -17.67 -21.06
C SER A 250 -0.08 -17.30 -21.00
N MET A 251 -0.68 -17.36 -19.81
CA MET A 251 -2.09 -16.98 -19.65
C MET A 251 -2.35 -15.55 -20.17
N GLN A 252 -1.45 -14.61 -19.87
CA GLN A 252 -1.50 -13.24 -20.41
C GLN A 252 -1.51 -13.21 -21.95
N SER A 253 -0.62 -13.96 -22.61
CA SER A 253 -0.61 -14.01 -24.08
C SER A 253 -1.87 -14.63 -24.67
N ARG A 254 -2.46 -15.64 -24.01
CA ARG A 254 -3.74 -16.21 -24.43
C ARG A 254 -4.89 -15.22 -24.29
N ILE A 255 -4.92 -14.45 -23.19
CA ILE A 255 -5.94 -13.42 -23.00
C ILE A 255 -5.80 -12.34 -24.10
N TYR A 256 -4.57 -11.90 -24.38
CA TYR A 256 -4.31 -10.91 -25.42
C TYR A 256 -4.75 -11.39 -26.82
N ASP A 257 -4.47 -12.64 -27.17
CA ASP A 257 -4.94 -13.23 -28.44
C ASP A 257 -6.48 -13.25 -28.52
N MET A 258 -7.17 -13.67 -27.45
CA MET A 258 -8.64 -13.74 -27.41
C MET A 258 -9.34 -12.38 -27.56
N MET A 259 -8.63 -11.26 -27.35
CA MET A 259 -9.19 -9.91 -27.45
C MET A 259 -8.82 -9.20 -28.75
N ARG A 260 -7.93 -9.78 -29.56
CA ARG A 260 -7.57 -9.25 -30.87
C ARG A 260 -8.57 -9.66 -31.95
N ASP A 261 -9.24 -10.80 -31.76
CA ASP A 261 -10.29 -11.35 -32.62
C ASP A 261 -11.69 -10.86 -32.20
#